data_AF-A0A9D9Y4H2-F1
#
_entry.id   AF-A0A9D9Y4H2-F1
#
_cell.length_a   1.000
_cell.length_b   1.000
_cell.length_c   1.000
_cell.angle_alpha   90.00
_cell.angle_beta   90.00
_cell.angle_gamma   90.00
#
_symmetry.space_group_name_H-M   'P 1'
#
loop_
_entity.id
_entity.type
_entity.pdbx_description
1 polymer ?
#
loop_
_entity_poly.entity_id
_entity_poly.type
_entity_poly.pdbx_seq_one_letter_code
_entity_poly.pdbx_strand_id
1 'polypeptide(L)'
;MILLMLFACKNKPSGIHDTSDVPAYQMEEFKTFYDRFSTDSIFQLEHTVFPLEGLKAQRDSLDVPDPTFRWQKESWILHKPYDDMDGTFSREMLDLNGLVIERISDQSGKYSMERRFGKLSSGWHLIYYREMGMY
;
A
#
# COMPACT_ATOMS: atom_id res chain seq x y z
N MET A 1 -57.74 26.64 3.29
CA MET A 1 -56.60 27.28 2.59
C MET A 1 -55.40 27.16 3.51
N ILE A 2 -54.52 26.19 3.25
CA ILE A 2 -53.39 25.82 4.12
C ILE A 2 -52.24 26.80 3.86
N LEU A 3 -51.78 27.48 4.92
CA LEU A 3 -50.67 28.43 4.90
C LEU A 3 -49.35 27.64 5.07
N LEU A 4 -48.61 27.48 3.97
CA LEU A 4 -47.26 26.89 3.97
C LEU A 4 -46.26 27.91 4.54
N MET A 5 -45.63 27.57 5.67
CA MET A 5 -44.42 28.25 6.14
C MET A 5 -43.21 27.76 5.32
N LEU A 6 -42.56 28.68 4.61
CA LEU A 6 -41.25 28.43 3.99
C LEU A 6 -40.16 28.83 4.97
N PHE A 7 -39.57 27.84 5.66
CA PHE A 7 -38.29 28.01 6.33
C PHE A 7 -37.18 28.06 5.27
N ALA A 8 -36.60 29.25 5.08
CA ALA A 8 -35.41 29.44 4.27
C ALA A 8 -34.18 28.91 5.03
N CYS A 9 -33.78 27.67 4.74
CA CYS A 9 -32.45 27.19 5.09
C CYS A 9 -31.42 27.88 4.18
N LYS A 10 -30.56 28.70 4.81
CA LYS A 10 -29.36 29.27 4.19
C LYS A 10 -28.36 28.13 3.95
N ASN A 11 -28.41 27.53 2.77
CA ASN A 11 -27.41 26.55 2.35
C ASN A 11 -26.07 27.28 2.21
N LYS A 12 -25.17 27.06 3.18
CA LYS A 12 -23.74 27.24 2.94
C LYS A 12 -23.35 26.24 1.86
N PRO A 13 -22.71 26.65 0.75
CA PRO A 13 -22.05 25.67 -0.09
C PRO A 13 -20.90 25.10 0.76
N SER A 14 -21.14 23.94 1.36
CA SER A 14 -20.04 23.03 1.67
C SER A 14 -19.39 22.75 0.34
N GLY A 15 -18.21 23.35 0.12
CA GLY A 15 -17.36 22.98 -0.99
C GLY A 15 -17.04 21.51 -0.82
N ILE A 16 -17.84 20.66 -1.46
CA ILE A 16 -17.41 19.35 -1.91
C ILE A 16 -16.31 19.68 -2.89
N HIS A 17 -15.08 19.63 -2.41
CA HIS A 17 -13.93 19.63 -3.29
C HIS A 17 -13.99 18.27 -3.98
N ASP A 18 -14.49 18.26 -5.22
CA ASP A 18 -14.25 17.17 -6.15
C ASP A 18 -12.74 16.91 -6.19
N THR A 19 -12.26 15.94 -5.41
CA THR A 19 -10.97 15.30 -5.70
C THR A 19 -11.21 14.32 -6.83
N SER A 20 -11.14 14.84 -8.04
CA SER A 20 -10.97 14.08 -9.27
C SER A 20 -9.81 13.08 -9.14
N ASP A 21 -10.14 11.79 -9.18
CA ASP A 21 -9.49 10.66 -9.89
C ASP A 21 -7.95 10.54 -9.98
N VAL A 22 -7.18 11.18 -9.10
CA VAL A 22 -5.72 10.96 -9.02
C VAL A 22 -5.44 9.75 -8.13
N PRO A 23 -4.79 8.69 -8.65
CA PRO A 23 -4.42 7.55 -7.82
C PRO A 23 -3.53 7.96 -6.65
N ALA A 24 -3.76 7.39 -5.47
CA ALA A 24 -3.08 7.70 -4.22
C ALA A 24 -1.54 7.63 -4.33
N TYR A 25 -1.02 6.69 -5.12
CA TYR A 25 0.43 6.56 -5.33
C TYR A 25 1.06 7.70 -6.15
N GLN A 26 0.24 8.51 -6.84
CA GLN A 26 0.70 9.70 -7.56
C GLN A 26 0.67 10.96 -6.70
N MET A 27 -0.02 10.94 -5.56
CA MET A 27 -0.10 12.05 -4.62
C MET A 27 1.27 12.30 -3.98
N GLU A 28 1.62 13.57 -3.79
CA GLU A 28 2.92 13.97 -3.24
C GLU A 28 3.17 13.41 -1.83
N GLU A 29 2.11 13.32 -1.02
CA GLU A 29 2.15 12.74 0.32
C GLU A 29 2.62 11.27 0.28
N PHE A 30 2.10 10.47 -0.64
CA PHE A 30 2.51 9.07 -0.76
C PHE A 30 3.94 8.95 -1.29
N LYS A 31 4.32 9.77 -2.28
CA LYS A 31 5.69 9.76 -2.83
C LYS A 31 6.73 10.09 -1.76
N THR A 32 6.48 11.13 -0.97
CA THR A 32 7.33 11.52 0.17
C THR A 32 7.42 10.40 1.20
N PHE A 33 6.29 9.78 1.54
CA PHE A 33 6.27 8.61 2.42
C PHE A 33 7.10 7.46 1.86
N TYR A 34 6.88 7.07 0.60
CA TYR A 34 7.49 5.90 -0.01
C TYR A 34 9.00 6.05 -0.18
N ASP A 35 9.47 7.24 -0.55
CA ASP A 35 10.90 7.56 -0.62
C ASP A 35 11.58 7.38 0.74
N ARG A 36 11.00 7.97 1.79
CA ARG A 36 11.51 7.84 3.15
C ARG A 36 11.41 6.41 3.69
N PHE A 37 10.30 5.73 3.43
CA PHE A 37 10.10 4.31 3.79
C PHE A 37 11.17 3.41 3.18
N SER A 38 11.63 3.74 1.98
CA SER A 38 12.62 2.93 1.25
C SER A 38 14.08 3.28 1.60
N THR A 39 14.33 4.41 2.26
CA THR A 39 15.70 4.93 2.50
C THR A 39 16.06 5.07 3.98
N ASP A 40 15.08 5.22 4.87
CA ASP A 40 15.25 5.36 6.31
C ASP A 40 14.74 4.10 7.04
N SER A 41 15.67 3.33 7.61
CA SER A 41 15.36 2.06 8.27
C SER A 41 14.53 2.21 9.54
N ILE A 42 14.71 3.31 10.29
CA ILE A 42 13.94 3.58 11.50
C ILE A 42 12.50 3.91 11.08
N PHE A 43 12.35 4.81 10.10
CA PHE A 43 11.04 5.19 9.57
C PHE A 43 10.30 3.98 8.98
N GLN A 44 11.00 3.09 8.27
CA GLN A 44 10.43 1.86 7.73
C GLN A 44 9.85 0.95 8.83
N LEU A 45 10.59 0.76 9.92
CA LEU A 45 10.14 -0.06 11.05
C LEU A 45 8.95 0.58 11.79
N GLU A 46 8.94 1.90 11.94
CA GLU A 46 7.84 2.63 12.57
C GLU A 46 6.56 2.63 11.72
N HIS A 47 6.71 2.61 10.39
CA HIS A 47 5.59 2.64 9.45
C HIS A 47 5.28 1.25 8.85
N THR A 48 5.69 0.17 9.53
CA THR A 48 5.26 -1.18 9.23
C THR A 48 4.38 -1.69 10.36
N VAL A 49 3.16 -2.12 10.03
CA VAL A 49 2.22 -2.63 11.03
C VAL A 49 2.60 -4.05 11.40
N PHE A 50 3.30 -4.23 12.52
CA PHE A 50 3.59 -5.56 13.08
C PHE A 50 2.53 -5.99 14.11
N PRO A 51 2.19 -7.30 14.20
CA PRO A 51 2.60 -8.37 13.31
C PRO A 51 1.98 -8.21 11.91
N LEU A 52 2.81 -8.22 10.87
CA LEU A 52 2.42 -7.81 9.52
C LEU A 52 1.80 -8.98 8.76
N GLU A 53 0.65 -8.75 8.15
CA GLU A 53 0.02 -9.74 7.28
C GLU A 53 0.87 -10.01 6.04
N GLY A 54 0.90 -11.25 5.58
CA GLY A 54 1.79 -11.59 4.47
C GLY A 54 1.88 -13.05 4.14
N LEU A 55 2.74 -13.34 3.17
CA LEU A 55 3.08 -14.69 2.74
C LEU A 55 4.58 -14.77 2.48
N LYS A 56 5.19 -15.87 2.89
CA LYS A 56 6.56 -16.24 2.50
C LYS A 56 6.55 -16.86 1.10
N ALA A 57 7.68 -16.78 0.43
CA ALA A 57 7.88 -17.50 -0.82
C ALA A 57 7.93 -19.02 -0.54
N GLN A 58 7.29 -19.80 -1.41
CA GLN A 58 7.39 -21.26 -1.36
C GLN A 58 8.83 -21.69 -1.58
N ARG A 59 9.36 -22.54 -0.68
CA ARG A 59 10.75 -23.01 -0.76
C ARG A 59 10.90 -24.24 -1.64
N ASP A 60 9.85 -25.07 -1.71
CA ASP A 60 9.74 -26.23 -2.58
C ASP A 60 8.27 -26.50 -2.93
N SER A 61 8.01 -27.50 -3.77
CA SER A 61 6.67 -27.83 -4.26
C SER A 61 5.72 -28.42 -3.21
N LEU A 62 6.23 -28.79 -2.03
CA LEU A 62 5.45 -29.33 -0.91
C LEU A 62 5.13 -28.24 0.13
N ASP A 63 5.69 -27.04 -0.02
CA ASP A 63 5.47 -25.92 0.87
C ASP A 63 4.05 -25.34 0.66
N VAL A 64 3.20 -25.52 1.68
CA VAL A 64 1.82 -25.04 1.67
C VAL A 64 1.78 -23.67 2.33
N PRO A 65 1.25 -22.63 1.66
CA PRO A 65 1.13 -21.30 2.26
C PRO A 65 0.35 -21.34 3.58
N ASP A 66 0.98 -20.88 4.66
CA ASP A 66 0.34 -20.75 5.97
C ASP A 66 -0.47 -19.43 6.02
N PRO A 67 -1.83 -19.49 6.05
CA PRO A 67 -2.66 -18.28 6.09
C PRO A 67 -2.56 -17.52 7.42
N THR A 68 -2.05 -18.16 8.47
CA THR A 68 -1.86 -17.57 9.79
C THR A 68 -0.49 -16.93 9.96
N PHE A 69 0.41 -17.11 8.99
CA PHE A 69 1.73 -16.50 9.01
C PHE A 69 1.64 -14.97 9.12
N ARG A 70 2.53 -14.39 9.94
CA ARG A 70 2.70 -12.94 10.08
C ARG A 70 4.18 -12.62 10.23
N TRP A 71 4.65 -11.59 9.53
CA TRP A 71 6.01 -11.09 9.72
C TRP A 71 6.13 -10.44 11.10
N GLN A 72 7.22 -10.73 11.80
CA GLN A 72 7.53 -10.17 13.10
C GLN A 72 8.60 -9.11 12.97
N LYS A 73 8.56 -8.09 13.85
CA LYS A 73 9.49 -6.98 13.81
C LYS A 73 10.94 -7.44 13.97
N GLU A 74 11.16 -8.45 14.81
CA GLU A 74 12.47 -8.99 15.16
C GLU A 74 13.13 -9.75 14.01
N SER A 75 12.35 -10.25 13.05
CA SER A 75 12.84 -10.96 11.85
C SER A 75 12.59 -10.18 10.56
N TRP A 76 12.24 -8.90 10.67
CA TRP A 76 11.98 -8.04 9.53
C TRP A 76 13.24 -7.77 8.72
N ILE A 77 13.18 -7.99 7.41
CA ILE A 77 14.25 -7.66 6.49
C ILE A 77 13.95 -6.28 5.91
N LEU A 78 14.86 -5.34 6.12
CA LEU A 78 14.71 -3.98 5.62
C LEU A 78 14.65 -3.97 4.09
N HIS A 79 13.56 -3.40 3.59
CA HIS A 79 13.33 -3.18 2.17
C HIS A 79 14.16 -2.00 1.66
N LYS A 80 14.63 -2.11 0.43
CA LYS A 80 15.41 -1.08 -0.27
C LYS A 80 14.53 -0.37 -1.31
N PRO A 81 14.98 0.78 -1.85
CA PRO A 81 14.34 1.40 -3.00
C PRO A 81 14.27 0.41 -4.15
N TYR A 82 13.20 0.51 -4.94
CA TYR A 82 13.06 -0.29 -6.14
C TYR A 82 14.22 -0.03 -7.10
N ASP A 83 14.78 -1.13 -7.60
CA ASP A 83 15.79 -1.21 -8.64
C ASP A 83 15.26 -2.23 -9.65
N ASP A 84 15.24 -1.86 -10.94
CA ASP A 84 14.76 -2.74 -12.01
C ASP A 84 15.79 -3.81 -12.39
N MET A 85 17.00 -3.74 -11.82
CA MET A 85 18.12 -4.63 -12.09
C MET A 85 18.38 -4.80 -13.59
N ASP A 86 18.65 -3.69 -14.26
CA ASP A 86 18.89 -3.62 -15.71
C ASP A 86 17.70 -4.15 -16.53
N GLY A 87 16.48 -3.90 -16.05
CA GLY A 87 15.24 -4.35 -16.67
C GLY A 87 14.89 -5.82 -16.42
N THR A 88 15.53 -6.50 -15.47
CA THR A 88 15.14 -7.85 -15.05
C THR A 88 13.75 -7.87 -14.38
N PHE A 89 13.41 -6.79 -13.67
CA PHE A 89 12.15 -6.65 -12.96
C PHE A 89 11.32 -5.48 -13.46
N SER A 90 10.01 -5.66 -13.50
CA SER A 90 9.03 -4.59 -13.75
C SER A 90 8.31 -4.23 -12.45
N ARG A 91 7.81 -2.99 -12.37
CA ARG A 91 7.00 -2.50 -11.24
C ARG A 91 5.65 -1.98 -11.71
N GLU A 92 4.61 -2.44 -11.05
CA GLU A 92 3.22 -1.98 -11.19
C GLU A 92 2.76 -1.33 -9.88
N MET A 93 2.07 -0.19 -9.98
CA MET A 93 1.43 0.51 -8.86
C MET A 93 -0.06 0.61 -9.14
N LEU A 94 -0.88 0.18 -8.17
CA LEU A 94 -2.34 0.24 -8.25
C LEU A 94 -2.88 1.04 -7.07
N ASP A 95 -4.01 1.71 -7.26
CA ASP A 95 -4.81 2.28 -6.19
C ASP A 95 -6.17 1.58 -6.16
N LEU A 96 -6.51 0.98 -5.02
CA LEU A 96 -7.79 0.38 -4.74
C LEU A 96 -8.45 1.12 -3.57
N ASN A 97 -9.24 2.15 -3.88
CA ASN A 97 -9.99 2.94 -2.89
C ASN A 97 -9.10 3.50 -1.76
N GLY A 98 -7.94 4.06 -2.10
CA GLY A 98 -6.99 4.62 -1.13
C GLY A 98 -6.01 3.60 -0.54
N LEU A 99 -6.06 2.34 -0.99
CA LEU A 99 -5.02 1.35 -0.75
C LEU A 99 -4.04 1.34 -1.92
N VAL A 100 -2.76 1.63 -1.65
CA VAL A 100 -1.73 1.52 -2.69
C VAL A 100 -1.15 0.10 -2.69
N ILE A 101 -1.14 -0.54 -3.86
CA ILE A 101 -0.51 -1.84 -4.07
C ILE A 101 0.70 -1.66 -4.99
N GLU A 102 1.86 -2.08 -4.52
CA GLU A 102 3.08 -2.23 -5.32
C GLU A 102 3.27 -3.70 -5.65
N ARG A 103 3.43 -4.02 -6.93
CA ARG A 103 3.83 -5.34 -7.40
C ARG A 103 5.12 -5.22 -8.18
N ILE A 104 6.12 -6.00 -7.81
CA ILE A 104 7.37 -6.12 -8.57
C ILE A 104 7.45 -7.55 -9.07
N SER A 105 7.63 -7.73 -10.38
CA SER A 105 7.63 -9.06 -11.01
C SER A 105 8.78 -9.21 -11.98
N ASP A 106 9.25 -10.44 -12.16
CA ASP A 106 10.15 -10.76 -13.26
C ASP A 106 9.45 -10.57 -14.61
N GLN A 107 10.21 -10.57 -15.70
CA GLN A 107 9.64 -10.38 -17.05
C GLN A 107 8.62 -11.44 -17.46
N SER A 108 8.67 -12.64 -16.85
CA SER A 108 7.67 -13.69 -17.11
C SER A 108 6.39 -13.53 -16.28
N GLY A 109 6.40 -12.69 -15.25
CA GLY A 109 5.35 -12.58 -14.25
C GLY A 109 5.24 -13.77 -13.29
N LYS A 110 6.07 -14.81 -13.47
CA LYS A 110 6.07 -16.02 -12.66
C LYS A 110 6.54 -15.76 -11.25
N TYR A 111 7.53 -14.89 -11.09
CA TYR A 111 8.05 -14.50 -9.79
C TYR A 111 7.60 -13.08 -9.48
N SER A 112 6.94 -12.90 -8.34
CA SER A 112 6.48 -11.58 -7.91
C SER A 112 6.58 -11.40 -6.40
N MET A 113 6.76 -10.15 -6.00
CA MET A 113 6.51 -9.68 -4.65
C MET A 113 5.37 -8.67 -4.66
N GLU A 114 4.70 -8.51 -3.52
CA GLU A 114 3.61 -7.55 -3.38
C GLU A 114 3.69 -6.83 -2.03
N ARG A 115 3.57 -5.51 -2.04
CA ARG A 115 3.43 -4.67 -0.85
C ARG A 115 2.11 -3.92 -0.93
N ARG A 116 1.38 -3.85 0.18
CA ARG A 116 0.17 -3.02 0.27
C ARG A 116 0.35 -1.98 1.35
N PHE A 117 0.08 -0.73 0.99
CA PHE A 117 0.20 0.42 1.87
C PHE A 117 -1.18 1.00 2.13
N GLY A 118 -1.52 1.14 3.40
CA GLY A 118 -2.78 1.72 3.85
C GLY A 118 -2.53 3.03 4.60
N LYS A 119 -3.49 3.95 4.52
CA LYS A 119 -3.45 5.19 5.29
C LYS A 119 -4.16 5.00 6.64
N LEU A 120 -3.40 5.10 7.73
CA LEU A 120 -3.87 5.09 9.11
C LEU A 120 -3.90 6.52 9.67
N SER A 121 -4.36 6.70 10.91
CA SER A 121 -4.38 8.02 11.57
C SER A 121 -3.00 8.67 11.68
N SER A 122 -1.94 7.86 11.77
CA SER A 122 -0.53 8.30 11.81
C SER A 122 0.10 8.47 10.42
N GLY A 123 -0.64 8.25 9.33
CA GLY A 123 -0.15 8.34 7.96
C GLY A 123 -0.09 7.00 7.23
N TRP A 124 0.69 6.93 6.16
CA TRP A 124 0.86 5.73 5.35
C TRP A 124 1.68 4.67 6.06
N HIS A 125 1.26 3.41 5.98
CA HIS A 125 1.94 2.27 6.58
C HIS A 125 1.95 1.08 5.64
N LEU A 126 2.99 0.26 5.68
CA LEU A 126 2.98 -1.09 5.12
C LEU A 126 2.06 -1.97 5.98
N ILE A 127 1.01 -2.52 5.36
CA ILE A 127 0.00 -3.34 6.04
C ILE A 127 -0.06 -4.79 5.52
N TYR A 128 0.59 -5.06 4.39
CA TYR A 128 0.74 -6.42 3.87
C TYR A 128 2.04 -6.57 3.07
N TYR A 129 2.72 -7.70 3.21
CA TYR A 129 3.87 -8.06 2.39
C TYR A 129 3.88 -9.54 1.97
N ARG A 130 3.89 -9.79 0.65
CA ARG A 130 4.23 -11.08 0.06
C ARG A 130 5.66 -11.04 -0.44
N GLU A 131 6.48 -11.95 0.07
CA GLU A 131 7.87 -12.14 -0.35
C GLU A 131 7.96 -12.51 -1.84
N MET A 132 9.07 -12.13 -2.48
CA MET A 132 9.37 -12.50 -3.86
C MET A 132 9.38 -14.01 -4.02
N GLY A 133 8.36 -14.53 -4.69
CA GLY A 133 8.15 -15.96 -4.86
C GLY A 133 7.31 -16.26 -6.09
N MET A 134 7.11 -17.55 -6.36
CA MET A 134 6.24 -17.97 -7.45
C MET A 134 4.79 -17.54 -7.16
N TYR A 135 4.13 -16.89 -8.12
CA TYR A 135 2.71 -16.54 -8.05
C TYR A 135 1.82 -17.78 -8.25
#